data_AF-A0A1F8S0M1-F1
#
_entry.id   AF-A0A1F8S0M1-F1
#
_cell.length_a   1.000
_cell.length_b   1.000
_cell.length_c   1.000
_cell.angle_alpha   90.00
_cell.angle_beta   90.00
_cell.angle_gamma   90.00
#
_symmetry.space_group_name_H-M   'P 1'
#
loop_
_entity.id
_entity.type
_entity.pdbx_description
1 polymer ?
#
loop_
_entity_poly.entity_id
_entity_poly.type
_entity_poly.pdbx_seq_one_letter_code
_entity_poly.pdbx_strand_id
1 'polypeptide(L)'
;MCARERGSLQRGMYFREPPAVSVVLMSRRPGAPYDDSLSEDGAELVYEGHDIRREPGTDPKSVDQPWTLPSGEPTENALFARAADSPEASKPLVRVYEKLRPGIWSDRGLFQLIAYEYKSLAGRKVFKFRMRLSDTPDELVHQEEMDEFRRIIPSWVKQAVYKRDKGCCVICGADDQIHFDHELPFSRGGTGLTPENVRILCARHNLEKGARIE
;
A
#
# COMPACT_ATOMS: atom_id res chain seq x y z
N MET A 1 -0.96 -7.78 3.77
CA MET A 1 -0.71 -7.06 2.50
C MET A 1 -1.35 -5.70 2.68
N CYS A 2 -0.59 -4.61 2.50
CA CYS A 2 -0.93 -3.27 2.98
C CYS A 2 -2.33 -2.80 2.52
N ALA A 3 -3.16 -2.35 3.47
CA ALA A 3 -4.46 -1.73 3.21
C ALA A 3 -4.37 -0.58 2.18
N ARG A 4 -3.20 0.07 2.16
CA ARG A 4 -2.78 1.15 1.27
C ARG A 4 -3.02 0.92 -0.22
N GLU A 5 -2.73 -0.27 -0.74
CA GLU A 5 -2.78 -0.52 -2.18
C GLU A 5 -4.18 -0.92 -2.69
N ARG A 6 -5.18 -0.92 -1.80
CA ARG A 6 -6.61 -1.15 -2.08
C ARG A 6 -6.87 -2.32 -3.05
N GLY A 7 -6.19 -3.45 -2.83
CA GLY A 7 -6.31 -4.63 -3.67
C GLY A 7 -5.24 -5.69 -3.36
N SER A 8 -5.41 -6.88 -3.93
CA SER A 8 -4.40 -7.94 -3.83
C SER A 8 -3.33 -7.72 -4.89
N LEU A 9 -2.09 -7.46 -4.47
CA LEU A 9 -0.93 -7.46 -5.34
C LEU A 9 -0.52 -8.91 -5.64
N GLN A 10 -0.93 -9.39 -6.81
CA GLN A 10 -0.68 -10.73 -7.33
C GLN A 10 0.54 -10.82 -8.28
N ARG A 11 1.03 -9.67 -8.78
CA ARG A 11 2.19 -9.54 -9.66
C ARG A 11 3.29 -8.79 -8.91
N GLY A 12 4.53 -8.88 -9.36
CA GLY A 12 5.62 -8.15 -8.72
C GLY A 12 5.71 -6.65 -9.07
N MET A 13 4.93 -6.11 -10.01
CA MET A 13 5.09 -4.75 -10.51
C MET A 13 3.76 -4.28 -11.10
N TYR A 14 3.48 -2.99 -10.90
CA TYR A 14 2.24 -2.33 -11.26
C TYR A 14 2.55 -0.90 -11.67
N PHE A 15 2.50 -0.64 -12.96
CA PHE A 15 2.65 0.67 -13.52
C PHE A 15 1.37 1.46 -13.31
N ARG A 16 1.53 2.73 -12.94
CA ARG A 16 0.46 3.71 -12.84
C ARG A 16 0.99 5.02 -13.42
N GLU A 17 0.17 5.67 -14.25
CA GLU A 17 0.51 6.96 -14.83
C GLU A 17 0.59 8.03 -13.73
N PRO A 18 1.64 8.87 -13.70
CA PRO A 18 1.71 10.01 -12.80
C PRO A 18 0.43 10.89 -12.89
N PRO A 19 -0.07 11.42 -11.76
CA PRO A 19 0.57 11.49 -10.44
C PRO A 19 0.40 10.22 -9.57
N ALA A 20 -0.21 9.15 -10.08
CA ALA A 20 -0.35 7.92 -9.32
C ALA A 20 1.01 7.22 -9.13
N VAL A 21 1.23 6.65 -7.95
CA VAL A 21 2.50 6.00 -7.60
C VAL A 21 2.48 4.55 -8.08
N SER A 22 3.43 4.21 -8.95
CA SER A 22 3.66 2.83 -9.39
C SER A 22 4.18 1.97 -8.24
N VAL A 23 4.04 0.65 -8.30
CA VAL A 23 4.44 -0.26 -7.22
C VAL A 23 5.33 -1.36 -7.75
N VAL A 24 6.38 -1.70 -7.00
CA VAL A 24 7.18 -2.91 -7.20
C VAL A 24 7.30 -3.72 -5.91
N LEU A 25 7.28 -5.03 -6.08
CA LEU A 25 7.51 -6.04 -5.06
C LEU A 25 8.84 -6.72 -5.39
N MET A 26 9.83 -6.53 -4.52
CA MET A 26 11.15 -7.13 -4.67
C MET A 26 11.41 -8.23 -3.65
N SER A 27 12.41 -9.06 -3.92
CA SER A 27 12.84 -10.11 -3.02
C SER A 27 14.32 -10.41 -3.16
N ARG A 28 15.10 -10.19 -2.09
CA ARG A 28 16.52 -10.56 -2.00
C ARG A 28 16.76 -11.89 -1.28
N ARG A 29 15.69 -12.67 -1.08
CA ARG A 29 15.75 -13.96 -0.37
C ARG A 29 16.53 -14.99 -1.19
N PRO A 30 17.24 -15.94 -0.55
CA PRO A 30 17.84 -17.07 -1.25
C PRO A 30 16.80 -17.81 -2.10
N GLY A 31 17.11 -18.03 -3.38
CA GLY A 31 16.20 -18.65 -4.34
C GLY A 31 15.09 -17.74 -4.88
N ALA A 32 15.19 -16.42 -4.68
CA ALA A 32 14.32 -15.48 -5.37
C ALA A 32 14.47 -15.64 -6.90
N PRO A 33 13.36 -15.58 -7.67
CA PRO A 33 13.39 -15.80 -9.12
C PRO A 33 14.01 -14.65 -9.92
N TYR A 34 14.21 -13.50 -9.28
CA TYR A 34 14.68 -12.26 -9.88
C TYR A 34 15.88 -11.76 -9.10
N ASP A 35 16.84 -11.19 -9.81
CA ASP A 35 18.06 -10.64 -9.22
C ASP A 35 17.84 -9.15 -8.89
N ASP A 36 17.16 -8.93 -7.76
CA ASP A 36 16.94 -7.62 -7.16
C ASP A 36 18.09 -7.29 -6.20
N SER A 37 18.56 -6.04 -6.20
CA SER A 37 19.60 -5.61 -5.27
C SER A 37 19.37 -4.19 -4.75
N LEU A 38 19.83 -3.96 -3.52
CA LEU A 38 19.87 -2.65 -2.89
C LEU A 38 21.32 -2.35 -2.51
N SER A 39 21.72 -1.09 -2.60
CA SER A 39 22.96 -0.61 -1.99
C SER A 39 22.95 -0.82 -0.47
N GLU A 40 24.14 -0.75 0.15
CA GLU A 40 24.32 -0.98 1.59
C GLU A 40 23.52 0.01 2.45
N ASP A 41 23.47 1.28 2.02
CA ASP A 41 22.65 2.34 2.63
C ASP A 41 21.16 2.25 2.25
N GLY A 42 20.80 1.38 1.30
CA GLY A 42 19.44 1.20 0.79
C GLY A 42 18.93 2.33 -0.11
N ALA A 43 19.80 3.27 -0.52
CA ALA A 43 19.42 4.42 -1.33
C ALA A 43 19.28 4.12 -2.83
N GLU A 44 19.96 3.09 -3.34
CA GLU A 44 19.92 2.72 -4.75
C GLU A 44 19.37 1.29 -4.91
N LEU A 45 18.36 1.14 -5.75
CA LEU A 45 17.71 -0.13 -6.08
C LEU A 45 17.98 -0.49 -7.54
N VAL A 46 18.38 -1.74 -7.77
CA VAL A 46 18.31 -2.38 -9.09
C VAL A 46 17.25 -3.46 -9.03
N TYR A 47 16.19 -3.29 -9.81
CA TYR A 47 15.04 -4.19 -9.88
C TYR A 47 15.03 -4.93 -11.22
N GLU A 48 14.91 -6.27 -11.20
CA GLU A 48 14.74 -7.03 -12.45
C GLU A 48 13.29 -6.99 -12.90
N GLY A 49 13.08 -6.70 -14.19
CA GLY A 49 11.75 -6.77 -14.80
C GLY A 49 11.18 -8.19 -14.78
N HIS A 50 9.95 -8.33 -15.24
CA HIS A 50 9.24 -9.60 -15.15
C HIS A 50 9.35 -10.46 -16.37
N ASP A 51 9.25 -11.76 -16.12
CA ASP A 51 9.14 -12.77 -17.16
C ASP A 51 7.72 -12.85 -17.70
N ILE A 52 7.57 -13.57 -18.81
CA ILE A 52 6.26 -14.04 -19.24
C ILE A 52 5.58 -14.86 -18.13
N ARG A 53 4.25 -14.95 -18.19
CA ARG A 53 3.51 -15.79 -17.25
C ARG A 53 3.96 -17.25 -17.40
N ARG A 54 4.08 -17.93 -16.27
CA ARG A 54 4.35 -19.37 -16.27
C ARG A 54 3.10 -20.12 -16.68
N GLU A 55 3.19 -20.84 -17.79
CA GLU A 55 2.16 -21.72 -18.33
C GLU A 55 2.74 -23.14 -18.52
N PRO A 56 1.90 -24.20 -18.55
CA PRO A 56 2.37 -25.56 -18.77
C PRO A 56 3.25 -25.67 -20.03
N GLY A 57 4.43 -26.27 -19.90
CA GLY A 57 5.37 -26.44 -21.01
C GLY A 57 6.22 -25.20 -21.35
N THR A 58 6.02 -24.08 -20.64
CA THR A 58 6.81 -22.86 -20.84
C THR A 58 7.73 -22.62 -19.67
N ASP A 59 9.02 -22.44 -19.93
CA ASP A 59 9.97 -21.93 -18.95
C ASP A 59 10.11 -20.41 -19.13
N PRO A 60 9.59 -19.57 -18.20
CA PRO A 60 9.70 -18.12 -18.34
C PRO A 60 11.13 -17.59 -18.39
N LYS A 61 12.11 -18.35 -17.88
CA LYS A 61 13.53 -17.98 -17.89
C LYS A 61 14.27 -18.43 -19.15
N SER A 62 13.64 -19.14 -20.08
CA SER A 62 14.27 -19.53 -21.36
C SER A 62 14.03 -18.53 -22.49
N VAL A 63 13.19 -17.51 -22.27
CA VAL A 63 12.84 -16.50 -23.27
C VAL A 63 13.18 -15.09 -22.81
N ASP A 64 13.35 -14.19 -23.78
CA ASP A 64 13.51 -12.77 -23.53
C ASP A 64 12.28 -12.19 -22.81
N GLN A 65 12.52 -11.26 -21.89
CA GLN A 65 11.43 -10.49 -21.30
C GLN A 65 10.83 -9.58 -22.38
N PRO A 66 9.51 -9.68 -22.63
CA PRO A 66 8.92 -9.06 -23.81
C PRO A 66 8.53 -7.61 -23.58
N TRP A 67 8.61 -6.82 -24.66
CA TRP A 67 8.08 -5.46 -24.71
C TRP A 67 6.56 -5.42 -24.85
N THR A 68 5.95 -6.45 -25.44
CA THR A 68 4.52 -6.52 -25.70
C THR A 68 3.95 -7.87 -25.26
N LEU A 69 2.70 -7.85 -24.81
CA LEU A 69 1.89 -9.04 -24.63
C LEU A 69 1.54 -9.66 -25.99
N PRO A 70 1.10 -10.93 -26.03
CA PRO A 70 0.57 -11.54 -27.25
C PRO A 70 -0.61 -10.78 -27.86
N SER A 71 -1.36 -10.03 -27.05
CA SER A 71 -2.43 -9.13 -27.51
C SER A 71 -1.93 -7.90 -28.27
N GLY A 72 -0.63 -7.60 -28.24
CA GLY A 72 -0.02 -6.39 -28.78
C GLY A 72 0.07 -5.22 -27.79
N GLU A 73 -0.58 -5.33 -26.63
CA GLU A 73 -0.50 -4.32 -25.57
C GLU A 73 0.90 -4.29 -24.93
N PRO A 74 1.39 -3.12 -24.45
CA PRO A 74 2.67 -3.05 -23.77
C PRO A 74 2.67 -3.86 -22.46
N THR A 75 3.79 -4.50 -22.16
CA THR A 75 3.99 -5.12 -20.83
C THR A 75 4.24 -4.07 -19.76
N GLU A 76 4.10 -4.46 -18.48
CA GLU A 76 4.52 -3.61 -17.36
C GLU A 76 5.99 -3.18 -17.50
N ASN A 77 6.88 -4.09 -17.94
CA ASN A 77 8.28 -3.75 -18.23
C ASN A 77 8.39 -2.62 -19.26
N ALA A 78 7.63 -2.69 -20.35
CA ALA A 78 7.65 -1.67 -21.38
C ALA A 78 7.09 -0.33 -20.89
N LEU A 79 6.06 -0.34 -20.05
CA LEU A 79 5.51 0.86 -19.45
C LEU A 79 6.52 1.54 -18.50
N PHE A 80 7.14 0.77 -17.62
CA PHE A 80 8.22 1.29 -16.75
C PHE A 80 9.41 1.79 -17.58
N ALA A 81 9.84 1.07 -18.61
CA ALA A 81 10.96 1.47 -19.45
C ALA A 81 10.69 2.81 -20.14
N ARG A 82 9.51 2.97 -20.76
CA ARG A 82 9.09 4.25 -21.36
C ARG A 82 9.04 5.37 -20.34
N ALA A 83 8.55 5.08 -19.13
CA ALA A 83 8.46 6.09 -18.08
C ALA A 83 9.84 6.50 -17.52
N ALA A 84 10.82 5.59 -17.53
CA ALA A 84 12.20 5.88 -17.14
C ALA A 84 12.91 6.84 -18.12
N ASP A 85 12.46 6.91 -19.38
CA ASP A 85 12.96 7.87 -20.38
C ASP A 85 12.39 9.28 -20.21
N SER A 86 11.50 9.50 -19.22
CA SER A 86 10.97 10.82 -18.91
C SER A 86 12.09 11.77 -18.44
N PRO A 87 11.96 13.09 -18.70
CA PRO A 87 12.88 14.09 -18.17
C PRO A 87 12.99 13.99 -16.64
N GLU A 88 14.16 14.34 -16.08
CA GLU A 88 14.45 14.18 -14.64
C GLU A 88 13.37 14.77 -13.73
N ALA A 89 12.85 15.97 -14.07
CA ALA A 89 11.79 16.66 -13.32
C ALA A 89 10.42 15.95 -13.35
N SER A 90 10.24 14.96 -14.23
CA SER A 90 8.98 14.23 -14.46
C SER A 90 9.13 12.73 -14.28
N LYS A 91 10.29 12.27 -13.77
CA LYS A 91 10.50 10.85 -13.49
C LYS A 91 9.50 10.35 -12.45
N PRO A 92 8.82 9.22 -12.70
CA PRO A 92 7.77 8.74 -11.83
C PRO A 92 8.34 8.23 -10.51
N LEU A 93 7.51 8.32 -9.47
CA LEU A 93 7.76 7.67 -8.19
C LEU A 93 7.21 6.25 -8.19
N VAL A 94 7.96 5.37 -7.55
CA VAL A 94 7.69 3.94 -7.41
C VAL A 94 7.77 3.58 -5.94
N ARG A 95 6.69 3.02 -5.40
CA ARG A 95 6.67 2.40 -4.08
C ARG A 95 7.37 1.05 -4.13
N VAL A 96 8.29 0.81 -3.21
CA VAL A 96 9.01 -0.45 -3.14
C VAL A 96 8.63 -1.23 -1.89
N TYR A 97 8.17 -2.46 -2.07
CA TYR A 97 7.94 -3.42 -0.99
C TYR A 97 8.93 -4.58 -1.06
N GLU A 98 9.64 -4.87 0.04
CA GLU A 98 10.55 -6.00 0.14
C GLU A 98 9.91 -7.19 0.85
N LYS A 99 10.01 -8.38 0.25
CA LYS A 99 9.58 -9.62 0.88
C LYS A 99 10.58 -10.10 1.93
N LEU A 100 10.22 -10.05 3.20
CA LEU A 100 11.05 -10.57 4.29
C LEU A 100 10.86 -12.09 4.47
N ARG A 101 9.60 -12.56 4.53
CA ARG A 101 9.23 -13.98 4.64
C ARG A 101 7.81 -14.22 4.09
N PRO A 102 7.31 -15.46 3.95
CA PRO A 102 5.95 -15.71 3.47
C PRO A 102 4.92 -14.90 4.28
N GLY A 103 4.09 -14.12 3.58
CA GLY A 103 3.08 -13.24 4.18
C GLY A 103 3.59 -11.92 4.77
N ILE A 104 4.90 -11.73 4.92
CA ILE A 104 5.49 -10.52 5.53
C ILE A 104 6.28 -9.70 4.50
N TRP A 105 5.90 -8.44 4.41
CA TRP A 105 6.47 -7.44 3.51
C TRP A 105 6.88 -6.21 4.33
N SER A 106 7.99 -5.57 3.95
CA SER A 106 8.42 -4.27 4.46
C SER A 106 8.20 -3.22 3.39
N ASP A 107 7.59 -2.09 3.75
CA ASP A 107 7.69 -0.87 2.93
C ASP A 107 9.14 -0.36 3.00
N ARG A 108 9.72 -0.01 1.85
CA ARG A 108 11.07 0.55 1.74
C ARG A 108 11.07 2.02 1.34
N GLY A 109 9.89 2.61 1.13
CA GLY A 109 9.71 4.01 0.78
C GLY A 109 9.40 4.24 -0.71
N LEU A 110 9.40 5.52 -1.07
CA LEU A 110 9.28 5.99 -2.45
C LEU A 110 10.64 6.06 -3.10
N PHE A 111 10.75 5.51 -4.29
CA PHE A 111 11.94 5.59 -5.13
C PHE A 111 11.59 6.29 -6.43
N GLN A 112 12.47 7.16 -6.92
CA GLN A 112 12.37 7.73 -8.25
C GLN A 112 12.95 6.75 -9.28
N LEU A 113 12.21 6.50 -10.37
CA LEU A 113 12.67 5.63 -11.46
C LEU A 113 13.69 6.37 -12.33
N ILE A 114 14.98 6.04 -12.17
CA ILE A 114 16.09 6.80 -12.78
C ILE A 114 16.40 6.35 -14.20
N ALA A 115 16.45 5.05 -14.45
CA ALA A 115 16.85 4.52 -15.74
C ALA A 115 16.41 3.06 -15.89
N TYR A 116 16.54 2.52 -17.10
CA TYR A 116 16.47 1.08 -17.33
C TYR A 116 17.59 0.62 -18.28
N GLU A 117 17.90 -0.67 -18.22
CA GLU A 117 18.71 -1.37 -19.21
C GLU A 117 17.91 -2.56 -19.75
N TYR A 118 18.05 -2.87 -21.05
CA TYR A 118 17.54 -4.09 -21.66
C TYR A 118 18.71 -4.92 -22.22
N LYS A 119 19.27 -5.78 -21.36
CA LYS A 119 20.58 -6.41 -21.60
C LYS A 119 20.51 -7.93 -21.64
N SER A 120 21.47 -8.53 -22.34
CA SER A 120 21.58 -9.99 -22.45
C SER A 120 22.21 -10.56 -21.18
N LEU A 121 21.50 -11.42 -20.49
CA LEU A 121 21.92 -12.11 -19.27
C LEU A 121 21.51 -13.59 -19.38
N ALA A 122 22.46 -14.51 -19.15
CA ALA A 122 22.21 -15.95 -19.20
C ALA A 122 21.48 -16.44 -20.48
N GLY A 123 21.81 -15.86 -21.64
CA GLY A 123 21.26 -16.27 -22.94
C GLY A 123 19.91 -15.66 -23.33
N ARG A 124 19.34 -14.77 -22.50
CA ARG A 124 18.09 -14.04 -22.79
C ARG A 124 18.22 -12.56 -22.46
N LYS A 125 17.32 -11.73 -22.99
CA LYS A 125 17.20 -10.32 -22.66
C LYS A 125 16.37 -10.10 -21.39
N VAL A 126 16.89 -9.26 -20.49
CA VAL A 126 16.22 -8.88 -19.24
C VAL A 126 16.21 -7.37 -19.07
N PHE A 127 15.12 -6.86 -18.49
CA PHE A 127 15.04 -5.49 -18.02
C PHE A 127 15.69 -5.39 -16.64
N LYS A 128 16.50 -4.35 -16.45
CA LYS A 128 17.00 -3.93 -15.12
C LYS A 128 16.63 -2.46 -14.94
N PHE A 129 15.80 -2.18 -13.95
CA PHE A 129 15.37 -0.82 -13.61
C PHE A 129 16.22 -0.31 -12.47
N ARG A 130 16.77 0.90 -12.64
CA ARG A 130 17.51 1.61 -11.60
C ARG A 130 16.61 2.64 -10.95
N MET A 131 16.54 2.61 -9.64
CA MET A 131 15.74 3.57 -8.86
C MET A 131 16.56 4.11 -7.71
N ARG A 132 16.29 5.36 -7.32
CA ARG A 132 16.93 6.02 -6.18
C ARG A 132 15.87 6.39 -5.15
N LEU A 133 16.17 6.22 -3.87
CA LEU A 133 15.29 6.64 -2.78
C LEU A 133 14.98 8.13 -2.94
N SER A 134 13.68 8.47 -2.88
CA SER A 134 13.20 9.82 -3.06
C SER A 134 13.09 10.54 -1.73
N ASP A 135 13.46 11.82 -1.71
CA ASP A 135 13.19 12.73 -0.59
C ASP A 135 11.75 13.26 -0.59
N THR A 136 10.93 12.89 -1.59
CA THR A 136 9.51 13.28 -1.63
C THR A 136 8.79 12.77 -0.37
N PRO A 137 8.20 13.66 0.44
CA PRO A 137 7.45 13.26 1.61
C PRO A 137 6.30 12.35 1.21
N ASP A 138 6.13 11.26 1.96
CA ASP A 138 5.09 10.27 1.70
C ASP A 138 3.73 10.72 2.27
N GLU A 139 3.25 11.89 1.84
CA GLU A 139 2.08 12.57 2.42
C GLU A 139 0.79 11.74 2.31
N LEU A 140 0.70 10.87 1.29
CA LEU A 140 -0.45 10.00 1.06
C LEU A 140 -0.67 8.97 2.18
N VAL A 141 0.35 8.62 2.99
CA VAL A 141 0.19 7.73 4.17
C VAL A 141 -0.32 8.47 5.37
N HIS A 142 0.32 9.62 5.65
CA HIS A 142 0.20 10.25 6.95
C HIS A 142 -1.24 10.69 7.23
N GLN A 143 -2.03 10.97 6.19
CA GLN A 143 -3.45 11.25 6.35
C GLN A 143 -4.27 9.96 6.53
N GLU A 144 -4.23 9.00 5.61
CA GLU A 144 -5.13 7.82 5.68
C GLU A 144 -4.86 6.90 6.89
N GLU A 145 -3.60 6.63 7.24
CA GLU A 145 -3.28 5.77 8.39
C GLU A 145 -3.54 6.45 9.74
N MET A 146 -3.25 7.77 9.87
CA MET A 146 -3.66 8.51 11.06
C MET A 146 -5.19 8.59 11.16
N ASP A 147 -5.89 8.74 10.03
CA ASP A 147 -7.33 8.85 10.00
C ASP A 147 -8.02 7.54 10.38
N GLU A 148 -7.52 6.40 9.90
CA GLU A 148 -8.01 5.08 10.33
C GLU A 148 -7.68 4.81 11.81
N PHE A 149 -6.46 5.12 12.25
CA PHE A 149 -6.07 4.99 13.65
C PHE A 149 -6.92 5.85 14.59
N ARG A 150 -7.30 7.06 14.16
CA ARG A 150 -8.20 7.95 14.90
C ARG A 150 -9.64 7.46 14.94
N ARG A 151 -10.09 6.65 13.97
CA ARG A 151 -11.45 6.06 13.94
C ARG A 151 -11.56 4.82 14.82
N ILE A 152 -10.48 4.07 14.99
CA ILE A 152 -10.48 2.88 15.85
C ILE A 152 -10.64 3.34 17.29
N ILE A 153 -11.69 2.84 17.96
CA ILE A 153 -11.87 2.98 19.40
C ILE A 153 -11.12 1.82 20.08
N PRO A 154 -9.99 2.06 20.75
CA PRO A 154 -9.22 1.01 21.40
C PRO A 154 -10.00 0.32 22.52
N SER A 155 -9.64 -0.92 22.83
CA SER A 155 -10.32 -1.71 23.88
C SER A 155 -10.31 -1.03 25.25
N TRP A 156 -9.23 -0.34 25.60
CA TRP A 156 -9.14 0.38 26.88
C TRP A 156 -10.13 1.57 26.94
N VAL A 157 -10.35 2.25 25.82
CA VAL A 157 -11.36 3.32 25.72
C VAL A 157 -12.75 2.74 25.87
N LYS A 158 -13.05 1.65 25.17
CA LYS A 158 -14.35 0.95 25.29
C LYS A 158 -14.62 0.53 26.73
N GLN A 159 -13.62 0.00 27.44
CA GLN A 159 -13.76 -0.38 28.85
C GLN A 159 -14.03 0.83 29.75
N ALA A 160 -13.30 1.92 29.57
CA ALA A 160 -13.49 3.15 30.34
C ALA A 160 -14.89 3.73 30.12
N VAL A 161 -15.33 3.82 28.87
CA VAL A 161 -16.65 4.32 28.47
C VAL A 161 -17.76 3.40 28.98
N TYR A 162 -17.62 2.08 28.86
CA TYR A 162 -18.59 1.12 29.38
C TYR A 162 -18.78 1.24 30.88
N LYS A 163 -17.68 1.43 31.64
CA LYS A 163 -17.73 1.64 33.08
C LYS A 163 -18.39 2.98 33.44
N ARG A 164 -18.10 4.05 32.69
CA ARG A 164 -18.67 5.39 32.89
C ARG A 164 -20.17 5.40 32.60
N ASP A 165 -20.58 4.86 31.46
CA ASP A 165 -21.95 4.87 30.95
C ASP A 165 -22.77 3.68 31.50
N LYS A 166 -22.17 2.86 32.37
CA LYS A 166 -22.76 1.67 33.00
C LYS A 166 -23.32 0.65 31.99
N GLY A 167 -22.74 0.61 30.79
CA GLY A 167 -23.22 -0.23 29.69
C GLY A 167 -24.58 0.19 29.12
N CYS A 168 -25.06 1.40 29.44
CA CYS A 168 -26.36 1.90 29.02
C CYS A 168 -26.22 3.05 28.02
N CYS A 169 -27.22 3.20 27.17
CA CYS A 169 -27.36 4.36 26.29
C CYS A 169 -27.45 5.64 27.12
N VAL A 170 -26.59 6.62 26.83
CA VAL A 170 -26.55 7.88 27.58
C VAL A 170 -27.78 8.76 27.36
N ILE A 171 -28.59 8.48 26.32
CA ILE A 171 -29.80 9.25 25.99
C ILE A 171 -31.04 8.67 26.68
N CYS A 172 -31.25 7.36 26.62
CA CYS A 172 -32.48 6.73 27.14
C CYS A 172 -32.29 5.67 28.22
N GLY A 173 -31.05 5.34 28.58
CA GLY A 173 -30.75 4.31 29.58
C GLY A 173 -30.92 2.85 29.11
N ALA A 174 -31.25 2.61 27.84
CA ALA A 174 -31.37 1.25 27.30
C ALA A 174 -30.02 0.51 27.35
N ASP A 175 -30.02 -0.74 27.76
CA ASP A 175 -28.85 -1.62 27.90
C ASP A 175 -28.74 -2.67 26.77
N ASP A 176 -29.65 -2.65 25.80
CA ASP A 176 -29.70 -3.54 24.65
C ASP A 176 -29.16 -2.88 23.38
N GLN A 177 -28.54 -3.68 22.51
CA GLN A 177 -28.05 -3.26 21.18
C GLN A 177 -27.23 -1.96 21.24
N ILE A 178 -26.24 -1.96 22.13
CA ILE A 178 -25.38 -0.80 22.39
C ILE A 178 -24.24 -0.68 21.39
N HIS A 179 -23.92 0.55 21.04
CA HIS A 179 -22.86 0.93 20.11
C HIS A 179 -21.96 1.99 20.76
N PHE A 180 -20.66 1.90 20.50
CA PHE A 180 -19.71 2.95 20.85
C PHE A 180 -19.61 3.91 19.69
N ASP A 181 -19.93 5.17 19.93
CA ASP A 181 -19.95 6.21 18.90
C ASP A 181 -19.19 7.46 19.37
N HIS A 182 -18.70 8.25 18.42
CA HIS A 182 -17.90 9.45 18.70
C HIS A 182 -18.80 10.65 18.98
N GLU A 183 -18.50 11.43 20.02
CA GLU A 183 -19.21 12.68 20.34
C GLU A 183 -18.94 13.72 19.25
N LEU A 184 -17.68 14.11 19.07
CA LEU A 184 -17.21 14.86 17.92
C LEU A 184 -16.93 13.87 16.78
N PRO A 185 -17.61 14.00 15.62
CA PRO A 185 -17.33 13.14 14.47
C PRO A 185 -15.89 13.28 14.00
N PHE A 186 -15.35 12.18 13.48
CA PHE A 186 -14.02 12.13 12.87
C PHE A 186 -13.80 13.25 11.83
N SER A 187 -14.81 13.54 10.99
CA SER A 187 -14.76 14.60 9.96
C SER A 187 -14.55 16.02 10.49
N ARG A 188 -14.68 16.23 11.81
CA ARG A 188 -14.43 17.51 12.48
C ARG A 188 -13.28 17.43 13.50
N GLY A 189 -12.39 16.45 13.35
CA GLY A 189 -11.21 16.28 14.22
C GLY A 189 -11.45 15.42 15.46
N GLY A 190 -12.59 14.73 15.54
CA GLY A 190 -12.86 13.77 16.61
C GLY A 190 -11.92 12.56 16.59
N THR A 191 -11.59 12.03 17.77
CA THR A 191 -10.74 10.85 17.95
C THR A 191 -11.42 9.79 18.82
N GLY A 192 -11.23 8.52 18.48
CA GLY A 192 -11.64 7.37 19.28
C GLY A 192 -10.63 7.00 20.38
N LEU A 193 -9.52 7.74 20.49
CA LEU A 193 -8.41 7.46 21.40
C LEU A 193 -8.63 7.99 22.83
N THR A 194 -9.72 8.70 23.07
CA THR A 194 -10.01 9.34 24.36
C THR A 194 -11.44 9.00 24.79
N PRO A 195 -11.67 8.49 26.01
CA PRO A 195 -13.01 8.18 26.52
C PRO A 195 -13.97 9.36 26.48
N GLU A 196 -13.45 10.59 26.60
CA GLU A 196 -14.23 11.83 26.62
C GLU A 196 -14.96 12.07 25.30
N ASN A 197 -14.39 11.60 24.18
CA ASN A 197 -14.98 11.77 22.85
C ASN A 197 -15.76 10.54 22.37
N VAL A 198 -16.03 9.57 23.26
CA VAL A 198 -16.76 8.34 22.92
C VAL A 198 -17.91 8.14 23.92
N ARG A 199 -19.08 7.76 23.43
CA ARG A 199 -20.30 7.50 24.22
C ARG A 199 -20.97 6.18 23.83
N ILE A 200 -21.82 5.66 24.73
CA ILE A 200 -22.71 4.53 24.42
C ILE A 200 -24.07 5.03 23.94
N LEU A 201 -24.50 4.56 22.76
CA LEU A 201 -25.84 4.76 22.21
C LEU A 201 -26.51 3.40 21.94
N CYS A 202 -27.82 3.29 22.14
CA CYS A 202 -28.57 2.15 21.62
C CYS A 202 -28.78 2.31 20.11
N ALA A 203 -29.07 1.21 19.41
CA ALA A 203 -29.26 1.21 17.96
C ALA A 203 -30.23 2.30 17.45
N ARG A 204 -31.32 2.58 18.18
CA ARG A 204 -32.31 3.62 17.84
C ARG A 204 -31.67 5.01 17.79
N HIS A 205 -31.06 5.44 18.90
CA HIS A 205 -30.42 6.75 18.99
C HIS A 205 -29.19 6.86 18.10
N ASN A 206 -28.45 5.77 17.91
CA ASN A 206 -27.32 5.75 17.00
C ASN A 206 -27.75 5.98 15.53
N LEU A 207 -28.87 5.38 15.12
CA LEU A 207 -29.45 5.58 13.79
C LEU A 207 -30.07 6.97 13.63
N GLU A 208 -30.74 7.49 14.66
CA GLU A 208 -31.34 8.84 14.66
C GLU A 208 -30.28 9.94 14.53
N LYS A 209 -29.15 9.81 15.24
CA LYS A 209 -28.02 10.74 15.17
C LYS A 209 -27.43 10.81 13.75
N GLY A 210 -27.26 9.66 13.10
CA GLY A 210 -26.60 9.59 11.78
C GLY A 210 -25.21 10.26 11.80
N ALA A 211 -24.92 11.12 10.81
CA ALA A 211 -23.67 11.89 10.72
C ALA A 211 -23.74 13.31 11.35
N ARG A 212 -24.78 13.62 12.14
CA ARG A 212 -25.00 14.96 12.70
C ARG A 212 -24.32 15.12 14.07
N ILE A 213 -23.96 16.36 14.40
CA ILE A 213 -23.44 16.77 15.72
C ILE A 213 -24.63 17.23 16.53
N GLU A 214 -24.70 16.78 17.78
CA GLU A 214 -25.63 17.25 18.82
C GLU A 214 -24.82 17.88 19.94
#